data_AF-A0A9E0DT71-F1
#
_entry.id   AF-A0A9E0DT71-F1
#
_cell.length_a   1.000
_cell.length_b   1.000
_cell.length_c   1.000
_cell.angle_alpha   90.00
_cell.angle_beta   90.00
_cell.angle_gamma   90.00
#
_symmetry.space_group_name_H-M   'P 1'
#
loop_
_entity.id
_entity.type
_entity.pdbx_description
1 polymer ?
#
loop_
_entity_poly.entity_id
_entity_poly.type
_entity_poly.pdbx_seq_one_letter_code
_entity_poly.pdbx_strand_id
1 'polypeptide(L)'
;MIEKRRTAKKDYIAKVAVDVFFQKGYKESSLEDISNKGKISKAGIYHYFKSKPDILSYALLGFTDKVLSEMNEAIKKAKEKNLSKQQIFNALIETYATCMMRNRKISLIVLRERHQLPTPHKNELLNRERLFFHIVRDQLRQVPCLNKKLNVNIISFQIISMIHWMGYWFDSKGPLSEREALRQMIKIIFKGVLNYKQ
;
A
#
# COMPACT_ATOMS: atom_id res chain seq x y z
N MET A 1 -2.82 29.65 -1.83
CA MET A 1 -3.51 29.35 -0.54
C MET A 1 -4.84 28.60 -0.74
N ILE A 2 -5.64 28.96 -1.75
CA ILE A 2 -6.95 28.34 -2.05
C ILE A 2 -6.82 26.85 -2.44
N GLU A 3 -5.88 26.50 -3.31
CA GLU A 3 -5.67 25.13 -3.78
C GLU A 3 -5.27 24.17 -2.64
N LYS A 4 -4.39 24.63 -1.72
CA LYS A 4 -4.00 23.89 -0.51
C LYS A 4 -5.20 23.60 0.40
N ARG A 5 -6.12 24.56 0.56
CA ARG A 5 -7.38 24.36 1.31
C ARG A 5 -8.32 23.37 0.60
N ARG A 6 -8.39 23.42 -0.73
CA ARG A 6 -9.18 22.49 -1.55
C ARG A 6 -8.68 21.05 -1.37
N THR A 7 -7.37 20.82 -1.52
CA THR A 7 -6.75 19.49 -1.34
C THR A 7 -6.96 18.96 0.07
N ALA A 8 -6.72 19.78 1.11
CA ALA A 8 -6.94 19.36 2.50
C ALA A 8 -8.39 18.90 2.76
N LYS A 9 -9.37 19.55 2.13
CA LYS A 9 -10.77 19.12 2.24
C LYS A 9 -11.05 17.83 1.46
N LYS A 10 -10.47 17.64 0.27
CA LYS A 10 -10.54 16.37 -0.48
C LYS A 10 -9.95 15.22 0.34
N ASP A 11 -8.79 15.44 0.96
CA ASP A 11 -8.11 14.43 1.79
C ASP A 11 -8.96 14.07 3.01
N TYR A 12 -9.59 15.05 3.65
CA TYR A 12 -10.51 14.80 4.76
C TYR A 12 -11.72 13.96 4.33
N ILE A 13 -12.39 14.34 3.24
CA ILE A 13 -13.54 13.58 2.70
C ILE A 13 -13.10 12.14 2.35
N ALA A 14 -11.97 11.98 1.66
CA ALA A 14 -11.44 10.68 1.29
C ALA A 14 -11.12 9.81 2.51
N LYS A 15 -10.51 10.38 3.56
CA LYS A 15 -10.24 9.68 4.82
C LYS A 15 -11.52 9.18 5.49
N VAL A 16 -12.55 10.04 5.58
CA VAL A 16 -13.86 9.66 6.13
C VAL A 16 -14.49 8.54 5.30
N ALA A 17 -14.43 8.67 3.97
CA ALA A 17 -14.96 7.67 3.06
C ALA A 17 -14.28 6.31 3.20
N VAL A 18 -12.94 6.28 3.34
CA VAL A 18 -12.18 5.05 3.62
C VAL A 18 -12.68 4.37 4.88
N ASP A 19 -12.96 5.13 5.94
CA ASP A 19 -13.51 4.55 7.17
C ASP A 19 -14.93 3.98 6.97
N VAL A 20 -15.77 4.64 6.17
CA VAL A 20 -17.11 4.13 5.82
C VAL A 20 -16.99 2.85 4.98
N PHE A 21 -16.19 2.88 3.91
CA PHE A 21 -15.97 1.74 3.01
C PHE A 21 -15.41 0.54 3.76
N PHE A 22 -14.49 0.77 4.71
CA PHE A 22 -13.91 -0.30 5.51
C PHE A 22 -14.94 -0.97 6.44
N GLN A 23 -15.85 -0.18 7.03
CA GLN A 23 -16.83 -0.66 8.01
C GLN A 23 -18.06 -1.29 7.38
N LYS A 24 -18.62 -0.66 6.33
CA LYS A 24 -19.87 -1.10 5.70
C LYS A 24 -19.64 -1.93 4.43
N GLY A 25 -18.44 -1.92 3.88
CA GLY A 25 -18.18 -2.37 2.51
C GLY A 25 -18.47 -1.27 1.49
N TYR A 26 -17.75 -1.31 0.36
CA TYR A 26 -17.88 -0.25 -0.64
C TYR A 26 -19.28 -0.21 -1.27
N LYS A 27 -19.85 -1.35 -1.64
CA LYS A 27 -21.16 -1.43 -2.30
C LYS A 27 -22.29 -0.89 -1.42
N GLU A 28 -22.37 -1.36 -0.17
CA GLU A 28 -23.42 -1.00 0.79
C GLU A 28 -23.30 0.42 1.36
N SER A 29 -22.16 1.09 1.14
CA SER A 29 -21.98 2.47 1.55
C SER A 29 -22.59 3.49 0.59
N SER A 30 -22.97 4.65 1.12
CA SER A 30 -23.52 5.77 0.35
C SER A 30 -22.77 7.08 0.63
N LEU A 31 -22.99 8.10 -0.21
CA LEU A 31 -22.51 9.47 0.08
C LEU A 31 -23.17 10.07 1.33
N GLU A 32 -24.36 9.59 1.69
CA GLU A 32 -25.06 9.96 2.93
C GLU A 32 -24.30 9.46 4.16
N ASP A 33 -23.79 8.23 4.12
CA ASP A 33 -22.95 7.69 5.21
C ASP A 33 -21.68 8.51 5.43
N ILE A 34 -21.05 8.94 4.32
CA ILE A 34 -19.85 9.79 4.36
C ILE A 34 -20.19 11.16 4.91
N SER A 35 -21.32 11.75 4.47
CA SER A 35 -21.85 13.02 4.97
C SER A 35 -22.05 12.99 6.49
N ASN A 36 -22.77 11.99 6.98
CA ASN A 36 -23.10 11.82 8.39
C ASN A 36 -21.86 11.56 9.24
N LYS A 37 -20.96 10.70 8.80
CA LYS A 37 -19.71 10.41 9.53
C LYS A 37 -18.77 11.62 9.56
N GLY A 38 -18.64 12.32 8.43
CA GLY A 38 -17.69 13.42 8.28
C GLY A 38 -18.19 14.76 8.79
N LYS A 39 -19.48 14.86 9.13
CA LYS A 39 -20.20 16.12 9.40
C LYS A 39 -20.02 17.12 8.26
N ILE A 40 -20.19 16.65 7.02
CA ILE A 40 -20.09 17.45 5.79
C ILE A 40 -21.41 17.29 5.04
N SER A 41 -22.05 18.38 4.61
CA SER A 41 -23.25 18.25 3.80
C SER A 41 -23.00 17.48 2.51
N LYS A 42 -24.01 16.76 2.00
CA LYS A 42 -23.96 16.13 0.66
C LYS A 42 -23.54 17.12 -0.43
N ALA A 43 -24.13 18.32 -0.45
CA ALA A 43 -23.73 19.38 -1.39
C ALA A 43 -22.25 19.75 -1.24
N GLY A 44 -21.74 19.80 0.00
CA GLY A 44 -20.33 19.98 0.29
C GLY A 44 -19.44 18.87 -0.27
N ILE A 45 -19.87 17.60 -0.21
CA ILE A 45 -19.14 16.49 -0.84
C ILE A 45 -19.17 16.62 -2.37
N TYR A 46 -20.34 16.89 -2.95
CA TYR A 46 -20.51 17.05 -4.40
C TYR A 46 -19.66 18.20 -4.99
N HIS A 47 -19.35 19.21 -4.19
CA HIS A 47 -18.43 20.27 -4.59
C HIS A 47 -16.99 19.75 -4.89
N TYR A 48 -16.57 18.65 -4.25
CA TYR A 48 -15.22 18.10 -4.38
C TYR A 48 -15.15 16.83 -5.23
N PHE A 49 -16.20 16.02 -5.23
CA PHE A 49 -16.26 14.73 -5.91
C PHE A 49 -17.62 14.56 -6.60
N LYS A 50 -17.63 14.11 -7.85
CA LYS A 50 -18.88 13.92 -8.59
C LYS A 50 -19.58 12.63 -8.20
N SER A 51 -18.82 11.63 -7.75
CA SER A 51 -19.34 10.29 -7.47
C SER A 51 -18.60 9.58 -6.32
N LYS A 52 -19.22 8.53 -5.76
CA LYS A 52 -18.58 7.60 -4.81
C LYS A 52 -17.33 6.92 -5.41
N PRO A 53 -17.33 6.46 -6.68
CA PRO A 53 -16.12 6.03 -7.37
C PRO A 53 -14.98 7.05 -7.42
N ASP A 54 -15.27 8.35 -7.60
CA ASP A 54 -14.22 9.38 -7.63
C ASP A 54 -13.51 9.54 -6.28
N ILE A 55 -14.26 9.35 -5.19
CA ILE A 55 -13.70 9.39 -3.83
C ILE A 55 -12.79 8.18 -3.62
N LEU A 56 -13.24 6.99 -4.04
CA LEU A 56 -12.45 5.77 -3.95
C LEU A 56 -11.18 5.89 -4.79
N SER A 57 -11.27 6.31 -6.04
CA SER A 57 -10.10 6.46 -6.93
C SER A 57 -9.11 7.46 -6.34
N TYR A 58 -9.57 8.61 -5.86
CA TYR A 58 -8.72 9.59 -5.20
C TYR A 58 -7.99 9.01 -3.97
N ALA A 59 -8.72 8.27 -3.12
CA ALA A 59 -8.13 7.66 -1.93
C ALA A 59 -7.08 6.60 -2.28
N LEU A 60 -7.38 5.70 -3.22
CA LEU A 60 -6.48 4.61 -3.62
C LEU A 60 -5.25 5.13 -4.35
N LEU A 61 -5.42 6.05 -5.30
CA LEU A 61 -4.32 6.64 -6.06
C LEU A 61 -3.42 7.48 -5.15
N GLY A 62 -4.00 8.35 -4.31
CA GLY A 62 -3.23 9.16 -3.37
C GLY A 62 -2.46 8.31 -2.35
N PHE A 63 -3.06 7.22 -1.86
CA PHE A 63 -2.35 6.25 -1.03
C PHE A 63 -1.18 5.61 -1.78
N THR A 64 -1.43 5.13 -3.00
CA THR A 64 -0.43 4.45 -3.83
C THR A 64 0.73 5.38 -4.18
N ASP A 65 0.46 6.63 -4.54
CA ASP A 65 1.48 7.65 -4.82
C ASP A 65 2.33 7.97 -3.60
N LYS A 66 1.71 8.10 -2.43
CA LYS A 66 2.43 8.31 -1.17
C LYS A 66 3.39 7.15 -0.87
N VAL A 67 2.93 5.91 -1.05
CA VAL A 67 3.78 4.75 -0.79
C VAL A 67 4.92 4.64 -1.82
N LEU A 68 4.69 4.95 -3.11
CA LEU A 68 5.78 5.02 -4.11
C LEU A 68 6.82 6.08 -3.72
N SER A 69 6.36 7.25 -3.27
CA SER A 69 7.23 8.34 -2.83
C SER A 69 8.09 7.91 -1.64
N GLU A 70 7.50 7.29 -0.62
CA GLU A 70 8.22 6.83 0.58
C GLU A 70 9.23 5.70 0.24
N MET A 71 8.91 4.80 -0.67
CA MET A 71 9.84 3.76 -1.15
C MET A 71 11.05 4.36 -1.88
N ASN A 72 10.82 5.31 -2.78
CA ASN A 72 11.91 5.98 -3.50
C ASN A 72 12.81 6.77 -2.54
N GLU A 73 12.21 7.46 -1.58
CA GLU A 73 12.93 8.20 -0.55
C GLU A 73 13.75 7.27 0.36
N ALA A 74 13.21 6.09 0.72
CA ALA A 74 13.95 5.08 1.48
C ALA A 74 15.18 4.57 0.72
N ILE A 75 15.04 4.30 -0.58
CA ILE A 75 16.17 3.91 -1.44
C ILE A 75 17.22 5.04 -1.49
N LYS A 76 16.78 6.28 -1.70
CA LYS A 76 17.65 7.45 -1.76
C LYS A 76 18.47 7.62 -0.47
N LYS A 77 17.80 7.66 0.69
CA LYS A 77 18.43 7.78 2.01
C LYS A 77 19.40 6.64 2.30
N ALA A 78 19.06 5.42 1.90
CA ALA A 78 19.94 4.26 2.10
C ALA A 78 21.20 4.34 1.22
N LYS A 79 21.09 4.86 -0.01
CA LYS A 79 22.23 5.12 -0.89
C LYS A 79 23.14 6.23 -0.37
N GLU A 80 22.56 7.33 0.11
CA GLU A 80 23.32 8.46 0.71
C GLU A 80 24.14 8.01 1.93
N LYS A 81 23.64 7.02 2.67
CA LYS A 81 24.34 6.39 3.80
C LYS A 81 25.33 5.30 3.40
N ASN A 82 25.59 5.12 2.10
CA ASN A 82 26.47 4.07 1.56
C ASN A 82 26.12 2.65 2.05
N LEU A 83 24.83 2.36 2.26
CA LEU A 83 24.40 1.04 2.68
C LEU A 83 24.60 0.01 1.57
N SER A 84 24.87 -1.24 1.95
CA SER A 84 24.97 -2.36 1.01
C SER A 84 23.65 -2.57 0.26
N LYS A 85 23.72 -3.22 -0.91
CA LYS A 85 22.51 -3.53 -1.72
C LYS A 85 21.46 -4.34 -0.94
N GLN A 86 21.90 -5.26 -0.08
CA GLN A 86 21.01 -5.99 0.83
C GLN A 86 20.33 -5.06 1.83
N GLN A 87 21.07 -4.13 2.44
CA GLN A 87 20.50 -3.17 3.39
C GLN A 87 19.54 -2.19 2.73
N ILE A 88 19.83 -1.73 1.51
CA ILE A 88 18.91 -0.90 0.70
C ILE A 88 17.62 -1.68 0.44
N PHE A 89 17.71 -2.94 0.02
CA PHE A 89 16.54 -3.79 -0.20
C PHE A 89 15.73 -4.01 1.08
N ASN A 90 16.39 -4.30 2.21
CA ASN A 90 15.70 -4.45 3.49
C ASN A 90 14.98 -3.16 3.91
N ALA A 91 15.62 -1.99 3.77
CA ALA A 91 15.01 -0.69 4.08
C ALA A 91 13.80 -0.38 3.17
N LEU A 92 13.86 -0.78 1.90
CA LEU A 92 12.74 -0.67 0.97
C LEU A 92 11.54 -1.48 1.46
N ILE A 93 11.76 -2.76 1.80
CA ILE A 93 10.69 -3.67 2.23
C ILE A 93 10.13 -3.27 3.61
N GLU A 94 11.00 -2.86 4.55
CA GLU A 94 10.58 -2.31 5.85
C GLU A 94 9.69 -1.06 5.67
N THR A 95 10.09 -0.13 4.81
CA THR A 95 9.29 1.07 4.49
C THR A 95 7.94 0.70 3.87
N TYR A 96 7.94 -0.21 2.92
CA TYR A 96 6.74 -0.65 2.22
C TYR A 96 5.73 -1.31 3.19
N ALA A 97 6.19 -2.24 4.02
CA ALA A 97 5.35 -2.88 5.04
C ALA A 97 4.79 -1.86 6.05
N THR A 98 5.65 -0.97 6.56
CA THR A 98 5.25 0.10 7.49
C THR A 98 4.15 0.97 6.87
N CYS A 99 4.26 1.30 5.58
CA CYS A 99 3.24 2.06 4.88
C CYS A 99 1.90 1.32 4.80
N MET A 100 1.92 0.01 4.53
CA MET A 100 0.73 -0.82 4.44
C MET A 100 0.03 -0.97 5.79
N MET A 101 0.80 -1.12 6.87
CA MET A 101 0.27 -1.31 8.23
C MET A 101 -0.21 0.00 8.85
N ARG A 102 0.55 1.10 8.71
CA ARG A 102 0.13 2.45 9.14
C ARG A 102 -1.17 2.88 8.49
N ASN A 103 -1.44 2.40 7.27
CA ASN A 103 -2.64 2.71 6.49
C ASN A 103 -3.51 1.46 6.26
N ARG A 104 -3.58 0.55 7.24
CA ARG A 104 -4.23 -0.77 7.15
C ARG A 104 -5.60 -0.78 6.47
N LYS A 105 -6.46 0.20 6.76
CA LYS A 105 -7.82 0.24 6.18
C LYS A 105 -7.80 0.42 4.66
N ILE A 106 -7.05 1.40 4.17
CA ILE A 106 -6.97 1.68 2.73
C ILE A 106 -6.18 0.58 2.01
N SER A 107 -5.12 0.02 2.62
CA SER A 107 -4.37 -1.09 2.01
C SER A 107 -5.25 -2.33 1.81
N LEU A 108 -6.14 -2.64 2.76
CA LEU A 108 -7.13 -3.72 2.61
C LEU A 108 -8.21 -3.39 1.58
N ILE A 109 -8.67 -2.13 1.50
CA ILE A 109 -9.65 -1.69 0.49
C ILE A 109 -9.06 -1.81 -0.92
N VAL A 110 -7.79 -1.49 -1.15
CA VAL A 110 -7.12 -1.71 -2.45
C VAL A 110 -7.30 -3.16 -2.90
N LEU A 111 -7.12 -4.14 -2.00
CA LEU A 111 -7.23 -5.56 -2.34
C LEU A 111 -8.68 -5.98 -2.61
N ARG A 112 -9.63 -5.49 -1.80
CA ARG A 112 -11.05 -5.88 -1.88
C ARG A 112 -11.78 -5.20 -3.02
N GLU A 113 -11.58 -3.90 -3.18
CA GLU A 113 -12.52 -3.03 -3.91
C GLU A 113 -11.94 -2.45 -5.21
N ARG A 114 -10.66 -2.68 -5.55
CA ARG A 114 -10.08 -2.13 -6.79
C ARG A 114 -10.83 -2.50 -8.07
N HIS A 115 -11.57 -3.61 -8.05
CA HIS A 115 -12.39 -4.06 -9.18
C HIS A 115 -13.64 -3.18 -9.40
N GLN A 116 -14.03 -2.38 -8.40
CA GLN A 116 -15.13 -1.41 -8.46
C GLN A 116 -14.73 -0.10 -9.14
N LEU A 117 -13.43 0.12 -9.40
CA LEU A 117 -12.97 1.33 -10.06
C LEU A 117 -13.41 1.35 -11.53
N PRO A 118 -14.02 2.44 -12.01
CA PRO A 118 -14.28 2.60 -13.43
C PRO A 118 -12.97 2.79 -14.18
N THR A 119 -12.96 2.39 -15.46
CA THR A 119 -11.95 2.86 -16.43
C THR A 119 -12.17 4.36 -16.62
N PRO A 120 -11.16 5.26 -16.50
CA PRO A 120 -9.71 5.06 -16.57
C PRO A 120 -8.96 4.86 -15.24
N HIS A 121 -9.60 5.07 -14.08
CA HIS A 121 -8.94 5.01 -12.78
C HIS A 121 -8.35 3.63 -12.46
N LYS A 122 -8.98 2.56 -12.97
CA LYS A 122 -8.42 1.21 -12.87
C LYS A 122 -7.04 1.11 -13.55
N ASN A 123 -6.88 1.70 -14.73
CA ASN A 123 -5.61 1.69 -15.47
C ASN A 123 -4.53 2.53 -14.76
N GLU A 124 -4.94 3.68 -14.23
CA GLU A 124 -4.11 4.59 -13.42
C GLU A 124 -3.53 3.86 -12.19
N LEU A 125 -4.34 3.06 -11.50
CA LEU A 125 -3.91 2.24 -10.36
C LEU A 125 -3.00 1.09 -10.80
N LEU A 126 -3.36 0.35 -11.86
CA LEU A 126 -2.54 -0.74 -12.39
C LEU A 126 -1.15 -0.26 -12.85
N ASN A 127 -1.06 0.93 -13.45
CA ASN A 127 0.22 1.55 -13.81
C ASN A 127 1.10 1.74 -12.58
N ARG A 128 0.55 2.24 -11.48
CA ARG A 128 1.29 2.42 -10.22
C ARG A 128 1.67 1.09 -9.57
N GLU A 129 0.76 0.11 -9.56
CA GLU A 129 1.07 -1.25 -9.07
C GLU A 129 2.24 -1.88 -9.86
N ARG A 130 2.32 -1.63 -11.18
CA ARG A 130 3.48 -2.03 -12.00
C ARG A 130 4.77 -1.32 -11.57
N LEU A 131 4.72 -0.01 -11.32
CA LEU A 131 5.89 0.73 -10.83
C LEU A 131 6.38 0.19 -9.48
N PHE A 132 5.46 -0.10 -8.57
CA PHE A 132 5.76 -0.78 -7.29
C PHE A 132 6.54 -2.06 -7.51
N PHE A 133 5.97 -2.95 -8.34
CA PHE A 133 6.58 -4.23 -8.65
C PHE A 133 7.98 -4.07 -9.24
N HIS A 134 8.16 -3.14 -10.18
CA HIS A 134 9.46 -2.88 -10.79
C HIS A 134 10.49 -2.36 -9.77
N ILE A 135 10.11 -1.44 -8.88
CA ILE A 135 11.03 -0.94 -7.83
C ILE A 135 11.50 -2.09 -6.92
N VAL A 136 10.58 -2.93 -6.44
CA VAL A 136 10.93 -4.08 -5.59
C VAL A 136 11.84 -5.05 -6.34
N ARG A 137 11.46 -5.43 -7.56
CA ARG A 137 12.23 -6.37 -8.39
C ARG A 137 13.62 -5.85 -8.69
N ASP A 138 13.76 -4.58 -9.04
CA ASP A 138 15.02 -4.02 -9.51
C ASP A 138 16.00 -3.77 -8.34
N GLN A 139 15.50 -3.48 -7.13
CA GLN A 139 16.35 -3.51 -5.93
C GLN A 139 16.73 -4.94 -5.54
N LEU A 140 15.81 -5.90 -5.63
CA LEU A 140 16.09 -7.30 -5.34
C LEU A 140 17.18 -7.87 -6.25
N ARG A 141 17.16 -7.55 -7.55
CA ARG A 141 18.19 -7.97 -8.52
C ARG A 141 19.61 -7.56 -8.15
N GLN A 142 19.76 -6.47 -7.39
CA GLN A 142 21.07 -5.97 -6.98
C GLN A 142 21.62 -6.67 -5.73
N VAL A 143 20.84 -7.54 -5.09
CA VAL A 143 21.25 -8.27 -3.89
C VAL A 143 22.27 -9.37 -4.26
N PRO A 144 23.52 -9.34 -3.74
CA PRO A 144 24.58 -10.25 -4.18
C PRO A 144 24.31 -11.73 -3.89
N CYS A 145 23.62 -12.05 -2.80
CA CYS A 145 23.31 -13.42 -2.38
C CYS A 145 21.98 -13.95 -2.95
N LEU A 146 21.37 -13.26 -3.92
CA LEU A 146 20.14 -13.72 -4.55
C LEU A 146 20.37 -15.03 -5.32
N ASN A 147 19.58 -16.05 -5.02
CA ASN A 147 19.65 -17.33 -5.72
C ASN A 147 19.21 -17.16 -7.19
N LYS A 148 20.19 -17.22 -8.11
CA LYS A 148 19.97 -17.05 -9.55
C LYS A 148 19.14 -18.16 -10.20
N LYS A 149 18.94 -19.31 -9.52
CA LYS A 149 18.06 -20.39 -10.01
C LYS A 149 16.58 -20.06 -9.85
N LEU A 150 16.24 -19.09 -9.00
CA LEU A 150 14.86 -18.67 -8.77
C LEU A 150 14.50 -17.46 -9.63
N ASN A 151 13.28 -17.45 -10.15
CA ASN A 151 12.79 -16.32 -10.94
C ASN A 151 12.52 -15.11 -10.02
N VAL A 152 13.24 -14.01 -10.26
CA VAL A 152 13.14 -12.78 -9.44
C VAL A 152 11.74 -12.16 -9.45
N ASN A 153 10.96 -12.35 -10.52
CA ASN A 153 9.58 -11.88 -10.56
C ASN A 153 8.71 -12.64 -9.55
N ILE A 154 8.89 -13.96 -9.45
CA ILE A 154 8.17 -14.80 -8.47
C ILE A 154 8.49 -14.33 -7.06
N ILE A 155 9.78 -14.16 -6.73
CA ILE A 155 10.20 -13.69 -5.40
C ILE A 155 9.60 -12.31 -5.09
N SER A 156 9.64 -11.39 -6.07
CA SER A 156 9.09 -10.03 -5.91
C SER A 156 7.59 -10.05 -5.64
N PHE A 157 6.83 -10.85 -6.42
CA PHE A 157 5.40 -11.03 -6.20
C PHE A 157 5.10 -11.64 -4.82
N GLN A 158 5.88 -12.63 -4.39
CA GLN A 158 5.70 -13.27 -3.08
C GLN A 158 5.91 -12.27 -1.93
N ILE A 159 6.97 -11.47 -1.99
CA ILE A 159 7.24 -10.43 -0.98
C ILE A 159 6.08 -9.42 -0.91
N ILE A 160 5.64 -8.90 -2.06
CA ILE A 160 4.51 -7.94 -2.13
C ILE A 160 3.23 -8.58 -1.57
N SER A 161 2.93 -9.81 -1.98
CA SER A 161 1.70 -10.51 -1.59
C SER A 161 1.64 -10.76 -0.08
N MET A 162 2.75 -11.22 0.52
CA MET A 162 2.82 -11.47 1.96
C MET A 162 2.61 -10.21 2.79
N ILE A 163 3.18 -9.08 2.35
CA ILE A 163 3.02 -7.79 3.03
C ILE A 163 1.59 -7.27 2.91
N HIS A 164 0.98 -7.38 1.73
CA HIS A 164 -0.43 -7.05 1.54
C HIS A 164 -1.35 -7.90 2.44
N TRP A 165 -1.06 -9.19 2.59
CA TRP A 165 -1.88 -10.08 3.41
C TRP A 165 -1.71 -9.83 4.91
N MET A 166 -0.60 -9.24 5.35
CA MET A 166 -0.32 -8.90 6.74
C MET A 166 -1.44 -8.08 7.39
N GLY A 167 -2.11 -7.21 6.64
CA GLY A 167 -3.25 -6.44 7.13
C GLY A 167 -4.45 -7.30 7.58
N TYR A 168 -4.57 -8.55 7.15
CA TYR A 168 -5.66 -9.45 7.58
C TYR A 168 -5.38 -10.16 8.89
N TRP A 169 -4.16 -10.69 9.06
CA TRP A 169 -3.86 -11.63 10.14
C TRP A 169 -2.96 -11.06 11.24
N PHE A 170 -2.18 -10.01 10.97
CA PHE A 170 -1.25 -9.48 11.96
C PHE A 170 -1.99 -8.74 13.08
N ASP A 171 -1.75 -9.18 14.31
CA ASP A 171 -2.25 -8.53 15.53
C ASP A 171 -1.11 -7.76 16.21
N SER A 172 -1.24 -6.43 16.24
CA SER A 172 -0.28 -5.56 16.91
C SER A 172 -0.27 -5.68 18.43
N LYS A 173 -1.27 -6.35 19.03
CA LYS A 173 -1.32 -6.65 20.47
C LYS A 173 -0.72 -8.02 20.81
N GLY A 174 -0.35 -8.78 19.80
CA GLY A 174 0.29 -10.09 19.98
C GLY A 174 1.74 -9.98 20.47
N PRO A 175 2.42 -11.13 20.64
CA PRO A 175 3.77 -11.18 21.20
C PRO A 175 4.87 -10.68 20.25
N LEU A 176 4.55 -10.47 18.96
CA LEU A 176 5.50 -10.01 17.96
C LEU A 176 5.19 -8.57 17.55
N SER A 177 6.23 -7.74 17.50
CA SER A 177 6.14 -6.45 16.84
C SER A 177 6.01 -6.61 15.32
N GLU A 178 5.48 -5.58 14.65
CA GLU A 178 5.35 -5.54 13.19
C GLU A 178 6.69 -5.77 12.50
N ARG A 179 7.75 -5.17 13.05
CA ARG A 179 9.12 -5.30 12.54
C ARG A 179 9.65 -6.72 12.68
N GLU A 180 9.38 -7.39 13.80
CA GLU A 180 9.80 -8.79 14.01
C GLU A 180 9.05 -9.74 13.08
N ALA A 181 7.73 -9.57 12.93
CA ALA A 181 6.94 -10.36 12.00
C ALA A 181 7.46 -10.20 10.56
N LEU A 182 7.72 -8.97 10.11
CA LEU A 182 8.27 -8.71 8.78
C LEU A 182 9.65 -9.34 8.59
N ARG A 183 10.54 -9.23 9.59
CA ARG A 183 11.87 -9.87 9.53
C ARG A 183 11.75 -11.38 9.42
N GLN A 184 10.83 -12.01 10.14
CA GLN A 184 10.59 -13.45 10.03
C GLN A 184 10.03 -13.83 8.65
N MET A 185 9.08 -13.07 8.09
CA MET A 185 8.56 -13.28 6.75
C MET A 185 9.66 -13.19 5.68
N ILE A 186 10.51 -12.17 5.75
CA ILE A 186 11.68 -12.01 4.87
C ILE A 186 12.65 -13.20 5.04
N LYS A 187 12.93 -13.61 6.28
CA LYS A 187 13.79 -14.77 6.58
C LYS A 187 13.24 -16.05 5.95
N ILE A 188 11.93 -16.29 6.04
CA ILE A 188 11.26 -17.46 5.45
C ILE A 188 11.43 -17.46 3.93
N ILE A 189 11.29 -16.31 3.26
CA ILE A 189 11.48 -16.21 1.81
C ILE A 189 12.91 -16.55 1.39
N PHE A 190 13.90 -16.06 2.13
CA PHE A 190 15.31 -16.24 1.75
C PHE A 190 15.94 -17.55 2.23
N LYS A 191 15.43 -18.15 3.30
CA LYS A 191 16.00 -19.36 3.91
C LYS A 191 15.09 -20.58 3.87
N GLY A 192 13.81 -20.40 3.52
CA GLY A 192 12.80 -21.44 3.66
C GLY A 192 12.44 -21.73 5.11
N VAL A 193 11.41 -22.57 5.31
CA VAL A 193 11.06 -23.12 6.62
C VAL A 193 11.71 -24.49 6.83
N LEU A 194 11.84 -25.26 5.75
CA LEU A 194 12.40 -26.62 5.74
C LEU A 194 13.53 -26.71 4.72
N ASN A 195 14.51 -27.57 5.00
CA ASN A 195 15.50 -28.00 4.00
C ASN A 195 14.84 -29.01 3.05
N TYR A 196 14.02 -28.53 2.12
CA TYR A 196 13.43 -29.38 1.10
C TYR A 196 14.51 -29.72 0.06
N LYS A 197 15.02 -30.96 0.10
CA LYS A 197 15.88 -31.48 -0.97
C LYS A 197 14.98 -31.78 -2.18
N GLN A 198 15.29 -31.15 -3.32
CA GLN A 198 14.74 -31.55 -4.62
C GLN A 198 15.34 -32.89 -5.04
#